data_AF-X0KFQ1-F1
#
_entry.id   AF-X0KFQ1-F1
#
_cell.length_a   1.000
_cell.length_b   1.000
_cell.length_c   1.000
_cell.angle_alpha   90.00
_cell.angle_beta   90.00
_cell.angle_gamma   90.00
#
_symmetry.space_group_name_H-M   'P 1'
#
loop_
_entity.id
_entity.type
_entity.pdbx_description
1 polymer ?
#
loop_
_entity_poly.entity_id
_entity_poly.type
_entity_poly.pdbx_seq_one_letter_code
_entity_poly.pdbx_strand_id
1 'polypeptide(L)'
;MAKGESNSNSKVVTFHVDTDAAVTAQLQEGSKIRVDNKKFLAMHGVHRHQLPTREGFYGYDYLRDASGTRLYPQRSNLVAPKISKSASGGATHSGKFNGKMIVMDNLMDYDAFGWHADWYKNTVLAANGEKANDKFHLHFSENADHYMGEVLTSKSARLLDFTGLYEQHLWDLSAWCEKSTVPITPTKYTVNNAQIQPLARAAERKGTQPVIDLSINGYDAKRADVRKGTTVNFKICVEVPPGAGKVFSVEWDIEGNGNYVKNFGRVRSKVETSVSYTYSKSGTYFPSVRVSSHREGKVNTPYALATNLGRGRVVVQ
;
A
#
# COMPACT_ATOMS: atom_id res chain seq x y z
N MET A 1 -23.97 -5.81 29.87
CA MET A 1 -22.74 -6.36 29.25
C MET A 1 -21.78 -5.19 29.07
N ALA A 2 -20.59 -5.26 29.65
CA ALA A 2 -19.58 -4.21 29.53
C ALA A 2 -18.47 -4.63 28.57
N LYS A 3 -17.82 -3.66 27.91
CA LYS A 3 -16.58 -3.89 27.17
C LYS A 3 -15.41 -3.66 28.12
N GLY A 4 -14.35 -4.41 27.97
CA GLY A 4 -13.19 -4.26 28.83
C GLY A 4 -12.08 -5.23 28.46
N GLU A 5 -10.99 -5.12 29.20
CA GLU A 5 -9.82 -5.97 29.10
C GLU A 5 -9.71 -6.81 30.36
N SER A 6 -9.24 -8.05 30.22
CA SER A 6 -8.96 -8.93 31.35
C SER A 6 -7.48 -9.28 31.35
N ASN A 7 -6.83 -9.03 32.48
CA ASN A 7 -5.48 -9.51 32.74
C ASN A 7 -5.58 -10.72 33.66
N SER A 8 -5.34 -11.91 33.09
CA SER A 8 -5.40 -13.17 33.84
C SER A 8 -4.29 -13.30 34.89
N ASN A 9 -3.15 -12.61 34.72
CA ASN A 9 -2.02 -12.69 35.64
C ASN A 9 -2.30 -11.87 36.91
N SER A 10 -2.86 -10.68 36.77
CA SER A 10 -3.23 -9.83 37.92
C SER A 10 -4.65 -10.07 38.42
N LYS A 11 -5.45 -10.89 37.71
CA LYS A 11 -6.89 -11.11 37.97
C LYS A 11 -7.70 -9.81 37.96
N VAL A 12 -7.27 -8.82 37.18
CA VAL A 12 -7.95 -7.53 37.04
C VAL A 12 -8.77 -7.51 35.76
N VAL A 13 -9.99 -6.99 35.84
CA VAL A 13 -10.81 -6.63 34.69
C VAL A 13 -10.96 -5.11 34.67
N THR A 14 -10.56 -4.50 33.57
CA THR A 14 -10.65 -3.06 33.36
C THR A 14 -11.76 -2.78 32.37
N PHE A 15 -12.74 -1.96 32.76
CA PHE A 15 -13.81 -1.55 31.85
C PHE A 15 -13.31 -0.49 30.88
N HIS A 16 -13.79 -0.54 29.64
CA HIS A 16 -13.56 0.51 28.66
C HIS A 16 -14.21 1.81 29.16
N VAL A 17 -13.62 2.97 28.85
CA VAL A 17 -14.09 4.29 29.32
C VAL A 17 -15.56 4.56 28.95
N ASP A 18 -15.99 4.09 27.78
CA ASP A 18 -17.39 4.23 27.31
C ASP A 18 -18.33 3.14 27.85
N THR A 19 -17.96 2.44 28.92
CA THR A 19 -18.86 1.47 29.54
C THR A 19 -19.99 2.20 30.24
N ASP A 20 -21.22 1.77 29.97
CA ASP A 20 -22.41 2.29 30.63
C ASP A 20 -22.27 2.22 32.16
N ALA A 21 -22.31 3.39 32.80
CA ALA A 21 -22.16 3.53 34.24
C ALA A 21 -23.24 2.76 35.02
N ALA A 22 -24.42 2.54 34.44
CA ALA A 22 -25.46 1.73 35.07
C ALA A 22 -25.06 0.25 35.18
N VAL A 23 -24.18 -0.25 34.30
CA VAL A 23 -23.67 -1.62 34.33
C VAL A 23 -22.60 -1.77 35.42
N THR A 24 -21.70 -0.79 35.55
CA THR A 24 -20.65 -0.83 36.59
C THR A 24 -21.21 -0.55 37.98
N ALA A 25 -22.26 0.27 38.10
CA ALA A 25 -22.95 0.54 39.37
C ALA A 25 -23.64 -0.69 39.98
N GLN A 26 -23.91 -1.73 39.20
CA GLN A 26 -24.47 -3.00 39.69
C GLN A 26 -23.41 -3.92 40.33
N LEU A 27 -22.13 -3.59 40.21
CA LEU A 27 -21.05 -4.38 40.78
C LEU A 27 -20.90 -4.09 42.27
N GLN A 28 -20.88 -5.16 43.04
CA GLN A 28 -20.63 -5.14 44.48
C GLN A 28 -19.52 -6.13 44.82
N GLU A 29 -18.90 -5.99 45.98
CA GLU A 29 -17.94 -6.97 46.48
C GLU A 29 -18.55 -8.38 46.50
N GLY A 30 -17.79 -9.38 46.04
CA GLY A 30 -18.26 -10.76 45.89
C GLY A 30 -19.08 -11.05 44.62
N SER A 31 -19.32 -10.06 43.75
CA SER A 31 -20.01 -10.28 42.46
C SER A 31 -19.28 -11.31 41.59
N LYS A 32 -20.01 -12.31 41.10
CA LYS A 32 -19.48 -13.25 40.10
C LYS A 32 -19.68 -12.67 38.70
N ILE A 33 -18.58 -12.42 38.01
CA ILE A 33 -18.59 -11.93 36.63
C ILE A 33 -18.24 -13.06 35.65
N ARG A 34 -18.89 -13.04 34.48
CA ARG A 34 -18.51 -13.86 33.34
C ARG A 34 -17.70 -13.00 32.37
N VAL A 35 -16.46 -13.42 32.12
CA VAL A 35 -15.59 -12.82 31.11
C VAL A 35 -15.50 -13.79 29.93
N ASP A 36 -15.78 -13.30 28.72
CA ASP A 36 -15.49 -14.04 27.50
C ASP A 36 -15.01 -13.10 26.38
N ASN A 37 -14.31 -13.67 25.41
CA ASN A 37 -13.81 -12.98 24.23
C ASN A 37 -14.54 -13.43 22.95
N LYS A 38 -15.74 -14.02 23.08
CA LYS A 38 -16.45 -14.64 21.93
C LYS A 38 -16.69 -13.64 20.81
N LYS A 39 -17.04 -12.40 21.14
CA LYS A 39 -17.25 -11.33 20.15
C LYS A 39 -15.95 -10.93 19.44
N PHE A 40 -14.83 -10.89 20.16
CA PHE A 40 -13.51 -10.60 19.60
C PHE A 40 -13.11 -11.69 18.59
N LEU A 41 -13.19 -12.96 18.99
CA LEU A 41 -12.91 -14.11 18.12
C LEU A 41 -13.85 -14.15 16.91
N ALA A 42 -15.14 -13.91 17.10
CA ALA A 42 -16.12 -13.88 16.02
C ALA A 42 -15.84 -12.76 15.00
N MET A 43 -15.28 -11.63 15.44
CA MET A 43 -14.90 -10.54 14.54
C MET A 43 -13.93 -11.05 13.46
N HIS A 44 -12.93 -11.85 13.83
CA HIS A 44 -11.88 -12.27 12.89
C HIS A 44 -12.43 -13.10 11.72
N GLY A 45 -13.56 -13.79 11.91
CA GLY A 45 -14.27 -14.52 10.85
C GLY A 45 -15.33 -13.71 10.11
N VAL A 46 -15.63 -12.47 10.52
CA VAL A 46 -16.84 -11.75 10.05
C VAL A 46 -16.85 -11.51 8.54
N HIS A 47 -15.68 -11.34 7.92
CA HIS A 47 -15.52 -11.11 6.48
C HIS A 47 -16.09 -12.27 5.64
N ARG A 48 -16.09 -13.50 6.17
CA ARG A 48 -16.64 -14.70 5.52
C ARG A 48 -18.16 -14.73 5.49
N HIS A 49 -18.80 -13.96 6.38
CA HIS A 49 -20.24 -13.96 6.63
C HIS A 49 -20.92 -12.65 6.18
N GLN A 50 -20.22 -11.83 5.38
CA GLN A 50 -20.69 -10.54 4.89
C GLN A 50 -20.44 -10.34 3.40
N LEU A 51 -20.58 -11.40 2.61
CA LEU A 51 -20.36 -11.34 1.16
C LEU A 51 -21.29 -10.30 0.51
N PRO A 52 -20.77 -9.45 -0.38
CA PRO A 52 -21.60 -8.53 -1.16
C PRO A 52 -22.70 -9.28 -1.92
N THR A 53 -23.90 -8.69 -1.94
CA THR A 53 -25.05 -9.21 -2.69
C THR A 53 -25.06 -8.78 -4.15
N ARG A 54 -24.34 -7.70 -4.49
CA ARG A 54 -24.14 -7.24 -5.87
C ARG A 54 -22.90 -7.87 -6.49
N GLU A 55 -22.91 -8.01 -7.81
CA GLU A 55 -21.80 -8.53 -8.59
C GLU A 55 -20.61 -7.55 -8.66
N GLY A 56 -19.48 -8.03 -9.20
CA GLY A 56 -18.27 -7.25 -9.44
C GLY A 56 -17.25 -7.26 -8.30
N PHE A 57 -17.59 -7.79 -7.12
CA PHE A 57 -16.70 -7.87 -5.95
C PHE A 57 -15.77 -9.09 -6.01
N TYR A 58 -14.99 -9.19 -7.09
CA TYR A 58 -14.18 -10.37 -7.39
C TYR A 58 -13.15 -10.71 -6.30
N GLY A 59 -12.75 -9.72 -5.47
CA GLY A 59 -11.89 -9.96 -4.31
C GLY A 59 -12.48 -10.90 -3.25
N TYR A 60 -13.77 -11.20 -3.34
CA TYR A 60 -14.46 -12.14 -2.45
C TYR A 60 -14.71 -13.51 -3.09
N ASP A 61 -14.29 -13.75 -4.34
CA ASP A 61 -14.62 -14.98 -5.07
C ASP A 61 -14.00 -16.23 -4.43
N TYR A 62 -12.89 -16.09 -3.70
CA TYR A 62 -12.29 -17.17 -2.90
C TYR A 62 -13.20 -17.70 -1.77
N LEU A 63 -14.30 -17.01 -1.46
CA LEU A 63 -15.33 -17.41 -0.48
C LEU A 63 -16.56 -18.03 -1.13
N ARG A 64 -16.47 -18.34 -2.42
CA ARG A 64 -17.49 -19.04 -3.21
C ARG A 64 -16.91 -20.34 -3.76
N ASP A 65 -17.78 -21.33 -3.97
CA ASP A 65 -17.41 -22.55 -4.68
C ASP A 65 -17.44 -22.35 -6.22
N ALA A 66 -17.14 -23.42 -6.96
CA ALA A 66 -17.13 -23.41 -8.42
C ALA A 66 -18.50 -23.10 -9.05
N SER A 67 -19.61 -23.25 -8.32
CA SER A 67 -20.96 -22.88 -8.76
C SER A 67 -21.33 -21.43 -8.44
N GLY A 68 -20.44 -20.68 -7.75
CA GLY A 68 -20.70 -19.34 -7.24
C GLY A 68 -21.45 -19.31 -5.90
N THR A 69 -21.75 -20.48 -5.33
CA THR A 69 -22.45 -20.61 -4.05
C THR A 69 -21.51 -20.24 -2.90
N ARG A 70 -22.06 -19.56 -1.90
CA ARG A 70 -21.30 -19.02 -0.76
C ARG A 70 -20.83 -20.18 0.13
N LEU A 71 -19.54 -20.26 0.44
CA LEU A 71 -18.97 -21.33 1.26
C LEU A 71 -19.42 -21.29 2.73
N TYR A 72 -19.81 -20.12 3.21
CA TYR A 72 -20.16 -19.88 4.62
C TYR A 72 -21.57 -19.31 4.79
N PRO A 73 -22.24 -19.57 5.92
CA PRO A 73 -23.51 -18.90 6.26
C PRO A 73 -23.40 -17.38 6.18
N GLN A 74 -24.42 -16.68 5.73
CA GLN A 74 -24.38 -15.21 5.61
C GLN A 74 -25.26 -14.54 6.64
N ARG A 75 -24.83 -13.36 7.10
CA ARG A 75 -25.63 -12.52 7.99
C ARG A 75 -26.74 -11.83 7.19
N SER A 76 -27.93 -11.72 7.79
CA SER A 76 -29.03 -10.94 7.22
C SER A 76 -28.71 -9.44 7.13
N ASN A 77 -27.94 -8.94 8.12
CA ASN A 77 -27.51 -7.55 8.19
C ASN A 77 -26.03 -7.42 7.80
N LEU A 78 -25.77 -6.83 6.64
CA LEU A 78 -24.43 -6.46 6.19
C LEU A 78 -24.00 -5.13 6.81
N VAL A 79 -22.84 -5.15 7.49
CA VAL A 79 -22.21 -4.01 8.15
C VAL A 79 -21.32 -3.24 7.16
N ALA A 80 -20.61 -3.95 6.26
CA ALA A 80 -19.69 -3.32 5.32
C ALA A 80 -20.31 -2.20 4.46
N PRO A 81 -21.54 -2.34 3.90
CA PRO A 81 -22.19 -1.24 3.17
C PRO A 81 -22.48 0.00 4.05
N LYS A 82 -22.76 -0.20 5.35
CA LYS A 82 -23.02 0.91 6.28
C LYS A 82 -21.72 1.68 6.57
N ILE A 83 -20.63 0.96 6.81
CA ILE A 83 -19.30 1.56 7.01
C ILE A 83 -18.87 2.31 5.75
N SER A 84 -18.96 1.66 4.58
CA SER A 84 -18.62 2.27 3.30
C SER A 84 -19.42 3.55 3.04
N LYS A 85 -20.74 3.53 3.25
CA LYS A 85 -21.60 4.72 3.12
C LYS A 85 -21.18 5.84 4.08
N SER A 86 -20.81 5.50 5.32
CA SER A 86 -20.37 6.50 6.30
C SER A 86 -19.03 7.12 5.90
N ALA A 87 -18.05 6.28 5.54
CA ALA A 87 -16.69 6.73 5.19
C ALA A 87 -16.67 7.54 3.89
N SER A 88 -17.56 7.25 2.95
CA SER A 88 -17.62 7.91 1.65
C SER A 88 -18.52 9.17 1.62
N GLY A 89 -19.04 9.62 2.78
CA GLY A 89 -19.98 10.73 2.83
C GLY A 89 -21.30 10.46 2.11
N GLY A 90 -21.70 9.19 2.01
CA GLY A 90 -22.94 8.77 1.35
C GLY A 90 -22.79 8.31 -0.10
N ALA A 91 -21.58 8.13 -0.61
CA ALA A 91 -21.37 7.74 -2.00
C ALA A 91 -22.01 6.38 -2.33
N THR A 92 -22.71 6.33 -3.47
CA THR A 92 -23.33 5.11 -3.99
C THR A 92 -22.36 4.24 -4.78
N HIS A 93 -21.17 4.78 -5.12
CA HIS A 93 -20.18 4.14 -5.97
C HIS A 93 -20.75 3.71 -7.33
N SER A 94 -21.55 4.58 -7.96
CA SER A 94 -22.21 4.30 -9.25
C SER A 94 -21.29 4.44 -10.46
N GLY A 95 -20.06 4.93 -10.27
CA GLY A 95 -19.14 5.30 -11.36
C GLY A 95 -19.55 6.57 -12.12
N LYS A 96 -20.71 7.16 -11.82
CA LYS A 96 -21.17 8.42 -12.42
C LYS A 96 -20.62 9.59 -11.62
N PHE A 97 -19.87 10.46 -12.29
CA PHE A 97 -19.32 11.68 -11.72
C PHE A 97 -19.13 12.75 -12.81
N ASN A 98 -19.09 14.01 -12.35
CA ASN A 98 -18.81 15.19 -13.17
C ASN A 98 -17.37 15.65 -12.96
N GLY A 99 -16.78 16.26 -13.99
CA GLY A 99 -15.39 16.74 -13.93
C GLY A 99 -14.38 15.62 -14.19
N LYS A 100 -13.17 15.81 -13.67
CA LYS A 100 -11.99 14.95 -13.87
C LYS A 100 -11.56 14.37 -12.52
N MET A 101 -11.07 13.13 -12.54
CA MET A 101 -10.70 12.38 -11.34
C MET A 101 -9.37 11.66 -11.55
N ILE A 102 -8.48 11.82 -10.59
CA ILE A 102 -7.28 10.98 -10.43
C ILE A 102 -7.48 10.19 -9.14
N VAL A 103 -7.48 8.87 -9.24
CA VAL A 103 -7.46 7.96 -8.09
C VAL A 103 -6.05 7.44 -7.91
N MET A 104 -5.56 7.48 -6.68
CA MET A 104 -4.29 6.88 -6.28
C MET A 104 -4.57 5.86 -5.17
N ASP A 105 -3.97 4.68 -5.29
CA ASP A 105 -4.07 3.62 -4.29
C ASP A 105 -2.67 3.04 -4.01
N ASN A 106 -2.42 2.63 -2.77
CA ASN A 106 -1.11 2.19 -2.29
C ASN A 106 -1.10 0.66 -2.16
N LEU A 107 -0.11 0.01 -2.76
CA LEU A 107 -0.10 -1.46 -2.88
C LEU A 107 0.28 -2.20 -1.60
N MET A 108 0.74 -1.50 -0.55
CA MET A 108 0.90 -2.06 0.80
C MET A 108 -0.13 -1.50 1.79
N ASP A 109 -1.20 -0.88 1.30
CA ASP A 109 -2.33 -0.49 2.13
C ASP A 109 -3.04 -1.74 2.67
N TYR A 110 -3.05 -1.86 3.99
CA TYR A 110 -3.63 -3.00 4.69
C TYR A 110 -5.09 -2.76 5.11
N ASP A 111 -5.60 -1.53 4.96
CA ASP A 111 -6.96 -1.12 5.33
C ASP A 111 -7.84 -0.95 4.08
N ALA A 112 -7.25 -0.50 2.97
CA ALA A 112 -7.86 -0.39 1.65
C ALA A 112 -7.03 -1.12 0.58
N PHE A 113 -7.38 -2.38 0.30
CA PHE A 113 -6.63 -3.18 -0.68
C PHE A 113 -6.74 -2.63 -2.12
N GLY A 114 -5.64 -2.70 -2.87
CA GLY A 114 -5.54 -2.16 -4.23
C GLY A 114 -6.60 -2.62 -5.24
N TRP A 115 -7.19 -3.81 -5.05
CA TRP A 115 -8.26 -4.28 -5.92
C TRP A 115 -9.55 -3.46 -5.79
N HIS A 116 -9.76 -2.76 -4.67
CA HIS A 116 -10.89 -1.85 -4.51
C HIS A 116 -10.85 -0.70 -5.53
N ALA A 117 -9.68 -0.12 -5.78
CA ALA A 117 -9.53 0.93 -6.79
C ALA A 117 -9.71 0.40 -8.22
N ASP A 118 -9.23 -0.82 -8.51
CA ASP A 118 -9.50 -1.48 -9.79
C ASP A 118 -11.00 -1.78 -9.98
N TRP A 119 -11.67 -2.30 -8.96
CA TRP A 119 -13.12 -2.51 -8.96
C TRP A 119 -13.87 -1.20 -9.26
N TYR A 120 -13.46 -0.10 -8.63
CA TYR A 120 -14.10 1.20 -8.87
C TYR A 120 -13.80 1.74 -10.27
N LYS A 121 -12.58 1.57 -10.79
CA LYS A 121 -12.24 1.88 -12.19
C LYS A 121 -13.15 1.14 -13.16
N ASN A 122 -13.37 -0.16 -12.96
CA ASN A 122 -14.27 -0.95 -13.80
C ASN A 122 -15.73 -0.45 -13.70
N THR A 123 -16.13 0.00 -12.51
CA THR A 123 -17.45 0.63 -12.31
C THR A 123 -17.56 1.96 -13.08
N VAL A 124 -16.51 2.79 -13.08
CA VAL A 124 -16.44 4.03 -13.88
C VAL A 124 -16.49 3.73 -15.38
N LEU A 125 -15.72 2.75 -15.86
CA LEU A 125 -15.70 2.32 -17.26
C LEU A 125 -17.10 1.86 -17.70
N ALA A 126 -17.76 1.02 -16.89
CA ALA A 126 -19.12 0.56 -17.17
C ALA A 126 -20.14 1.72 -17.23
N ALA A 127 -20.00 2.72 -16.37
CA ALA A 127 -20.94 3.84 -16.28
C ALA A 127 -20.75 4.93 -17.35
N ASN A 128 -19.56 5.04 -17.94
CA ASN A 128 -19.20 6.15 -18.83
C ASN A 128 -18.72 5.71 -20.23
N GLY A 129 -18.52 4.41 -20.46
CA GLY A 129 -18.03 3.87 -21.73
C GLY A 129 -16.65 4.43 -22.09
N GLU A 130 -16.44 4.65 -23.39
CA GLU A 130 -15.17 5.14 -23.95
C GLU A 130 -14.71 6.48 -23.33
N LYS A 131 -15.65 7.34 -22.94
CA LYS A 131 -15.38 8.66 -22.33
C LYS A 131 -14.77 8.59 -20.94
N ALA A 132 -14.74 7.41 -20.30
CA ALA A 132 -14.12 7.27 -18.98
C ALA A 132 -12.64 7.67 -19.00
N ASN A 133 -11.90 7.27 -20.04
CA ASN A 133 -10.46 7.54 -20.13
C ASN A 133 -10.14 9.03 -20.28
N ASP A 134 -11.09 9.85 -20.75
CA ASP A 134 -10.94 11.30 -20.90
C ASP A 134 -11.06 12.05 -19.57
N LYS A 135 -11.49 11.39 -18.50
CA LYS A 135 -11.79 12.03 -17.21
C LYS A 135 -11.45 11.21 -15.96
N PHE A 136 -10.95 9.98 -16.09
CA PHE A 136 -10.61 9.12 -14.97
C PHE A 136 -9.24 8.48 -15.16
N HIS A 137 -8.31 8.73 -14.25
CA HIS A 137 -6.99 8.10 -14.23
C HIS A 137 -6.79 7.34 -12.90
N LEU A 138 -6.32 6.09 -12.98
CA LEU A 138 -5.95 5.28 -11.81
C LEU A 138 -4.43 5.08 -11.75
N HIS A 139 -3.84 5.47 -10.62
CA HIS A 139 -2.42 5.30 -10.34
C HIS A 139 -2.25 4.41 -9.11
N PHE A 140 -1.22 3.55 -9.15
CA PHE A 140 -0.82 2.78 -7.99
C PHE A 140 0.56 3.23 -7.53
N SER A 141 0.78 3.22 -6.22
CA SER A 141 2.12 3.36 -5.64
C SER A 141 2.57 2.04 -5.00
N GLU A 142 3.81 1.65 -5.23
CA GLU A 142 4.46 0.57 -4.51
C GLU A 142 5.08 1.08 -3.22
N ASN A 143 5.23 0.16 -2.25
CA ASN A 143 5.96 0.37 -1.01
C ASN A 143 5.41 1.49 -0.12
N ALA A 144 4.12 1.82 -0.20
CA ALA A 144 3.44 2.76 0.70
C ALA A 144 2.23 2.08 1.37
N ASP A 145 1.93 2.46 2.62
CA ASP A 145 0.76 1.95 3.37
C ASP A 145 -0.41 2.94 3.36
N HIS A 146 -1.40 2.72 4.23
CA HIS A 146 -2.60 3.55 4.34
C HIS A 146 -2.31 4.99 4.83
N TYR A 147 -1.28 5.16 5.66
CA TYR A 147 -1.09 6.40 6.39
C TYR A 147 -0.24 7.39 5.61
N MET A 148 -0.73 8.61 5.52
CA MET A 148 -0.07 9.73 4.88
C MET A 148 0.97 10.37 5.81
N GLY A 149 2.11 10.79 5.24
CA GLY A 149 3.15 11.55 5.94
C GLY A 149 4.34 10.71 6.40
N GLU A 150 5.04 11.20 7.43
CA GLU A 150 6.33 10.66 7.84
C GLU A 150 6.23 9.19 8.28
N VAL A 151 7.04 8.34 7.63
CA VAL A 151 7.17 6.93 7.98
C VAL A 151 8.14 6.76 9.13
N LEU A 152 7.69 6.12 10.21
CA LEU A 152 8.54 5.74 11.34
C LEU A 152 9.82 5.03 10.88
N THR A 153 10.96 5.34 11.48
CA THR A 153 12.26 4.74 11.13
C THR A 153 12.25 3.21 11.17
N SER A 154 11.51 2.60 12.11
CA SER A 154 11.35 1.14 12.20
C SER A 154 10.57 0.51 11.02
N LYS A 155 9.95 1.34 10.18
CA LYS A 155 9.22 0.95 8.97
C LYS A 155 9.87 1.45 7.68
N SER A 156 10.81 2.40 7.73
CA SER A 156 11.38 3.06 6.55
C SER A 156 12.20 2.13 5.64
N ALA A 157 12.65 0.97 6.13
CA ALA A 157 13.27 -0.07 5.32
C ALA A 157 12.28 -0.87 4.43
N ARG A 158 10.96 -0.63 4.57
CA ARG A 158 9.91 -1.31 3.79
C ARG A 158 8.74 -0.44 3.34
N LEU A 159 8.54 0.72 3.96
CA LEU A 159 7.49 1.67 3.63
C LEU A 159 8.09 3.03 3.26
N LEU A 160 7.38 3.74 2.40
CA LEU A 160 7.71 5.06 1.88
C LEU A 160 6.58 6.03 2.21
N ASP A 161 6.97 7.28 2.43
CA ASP A 161 6.04 8.40 2.41
C ASP A 161 5.65 8.68 0.95
N PHE A 162 4.37 8.49 0.64
CA PHE A 162 3.82 8.70 -0.69
C PHE A 162 3.37 10.14 -0.94
N THR A 163 3.68 11.07 -0.04
CA THR A 163 3.22 12.47 -0.10
C THR A 163 3.53 13.14 -1.42
N GLY A 164 4.77 13.02 -1.89
CA GLY A 164 5.17 13.59 -3.16
C GLY A 164 4.43 13.01 -4.38
N LEU A 165 3.92 11.78 -4.32
CA LEU A 165 3.14 11.20 -5.41
C LEU A 165 1.75 11.85 -5.51
N TYR A 166 1.03 12.03 -4.39
CA TYR A 166 -0.27 12.68 -4.44
C TYR A 166 -0.15 14.18 -4.72
N GLU A 167 0.92 14.86 -4.26
CA GLU A 167 1.18 16.25 -4.61
C GLU A 167 1.35 16.43 -6.12
N GLN A 168 2.10 15.53 -6.77
CA GLN A 168 2.21 15.52 -8.23
C GLN A 168 0.84 15.30 -8.89
N HIS A 169 -0.01 14.43 -8.33
CA HIS A 169 -1.37 14.22 -8.85
C HIS A 169 -2.29 15.42 -8.64
N LEU A 170 -2.13 16.20 -7.58
CA LEU A 170 -2.86 17.45 -7.37
C LEU A 170 -2.49 18.50 -8.43
N TRP A 171 -1.20 18.63 -8.75
CA TRP A 171 -0.74 19.48 -9.85
C TRP A 171 -1.27 19.00 -11.20
N ASP A 172 -1.28 17.69 -11.42
CA ASP A 172 -1.80 17.09 -12.65
C ASP A 172 -3.29 17.36 -12.81
N LEU A 173 -4.06 17.21 -11.73
CA LEU A 173 -5.50 17.46 -11.74
C LEU A 173 -5.81 18.93 -12.00
N SER A 174 -5.10 19.87 -11.35
CA SER A 174 -5.25 21.31 -11.61
C SER A 174 -4.93 21.64 -13.06
N ALA A 175 -3.78 21.20 -13.59
CA ALA A 175 -3.41 21.43 -14.99
C ALA A 175 -4.41 20.79 -15.96
N TRP A 176 -4.95 19.62 -15.62
CA TRP A 176 -5.95 18.95 -16.44
C TRP A 176 -7.26 19.73 -16.46
N CYS A 177 -7.76 20.20 -15.32
CA CYS A 177 -8.99 20.97 -15.21
C CYS A 177 -8.89 22.36 -15.83
N GLU A 178 -7.80 23.08 -15.57
CA GLU A 178 -7.67 24.51 -15.89
C GLU A 178 -7.06 24.76 -17.28
N LYS A 179 -6.15 23.88 -17.71
CA LYS A 179 -5.33 24.09 -18.92
C LYS A 179 -5.51 23.01 -19.96
N SER A 180 -6.39 22.04 -19.70
CA SER A 180 -6.60 20.86 -20.55
C SER A 180 -5.34 20.03 -20.80
N THR A 181 -4.33 20.15 -19.93
CA THR A 181 -3.11 19.33 -20.00
C THR A 181 -3.41 17.93 -19.48
N VAL A 182 -3.36 16.93 -20.35
CA VAL A 182 -3.64 15.54 -19.97
C VAL A 182 -2.54 15.04 -19.01
N PRO A 183 -2.90 14.44 -17.86
CA PRO A 183 -1.92 13.85 -16.95
C PRO A 183 -1.16 12.69 -17.60
N ILE A 184 -0.07 12.28 -16.95
CA ILE A 184 0.66 11.09 -17.38
C ILE A 184 -0.26 9.87 -17.45
N THR A 185 0.05 8.96 -18.37
CA THR A 185 -0.70 7.72 -18.56
C THR A 185 -0.86 6.96 -17.22
N PRO A 186 -2.09 6.51 -16.89
CA PRO A 186 -2.39 5.68 -15.72
C PRO A 186 -1.46 4.47 -15.57
N THR A 187 -1.36 3.95 -14.35
CA THR A 187 -0.54 2.75 -14.10
C THR A 187 -1.14 1.57 -14.85
N LYS A 188 -0.30 0.83 -15.58
CA LYS A 188 -0.65 -0.46 -16.20
C LYS A 188 -0.27 -1.60 -15.28
N TYR A 189 -1.20 -2.52 -15.11
CA TYR A 189 -1.11 -3.64 -14.17
C TYR A 189 -1.92 -4.83 -14.68
N THR A 190 -1.67 -5.99 -14.08
CA THR A 190 -2.53 -7.16 -14.15
C THR A 190 -3.18 -7.39 -12.79
N VAL A 191 -4.28 -8.14 -12.78
CA VAL A 191 -4.96 -8.58 -11.55
C VAL A 191 -4.87 -10.10 -11.49
N ASN A 192 -4.33 -10.64 -10.40
CA ASN A 192 -4.22 -12.08 -10.18
C ASN A 192 -4.70 -12.40 -8.76
N ASN A 193 -5.79 -13.15 -8.60
CA ASN A 193 -6.39 -13.47 -7.30
C ASN A 193 -6.61 -12.22 -6.42
N ALA A 194 -7.14 -11.15 -7.02
CA ALA A 194 -7.31 -9.84 -6.40
C ALA A 194 -6.04 -9.15 -5.89
N GLN A 195 -4.87 -9.62 -6.31
CA GLN A 195 -3.62 -8.89 -6.17
C GLN A 195 -3.38 -8.02 -7.41
N ILE A 196 -3.20 -6.72 -7.20
CA ILE A 196 -2.74 -5.80 -8.25
C ILE A 196 -1.24 -5.98 -8.46
N GLN A 197 -0.84 -6.17 -9.71
CA GLN A 197 0.54 -6.39 -10.11
C GLN A 197 0.92 -5.42 -11.24
N PRO A 198 1.54 -4.27 -10.91
CA PRO A 198 2.06 -3.35 -11.92
C PRO A 198 3.08 -4.03 -12.85
N LEU A 199 3.10 -3.66 -14.13
CA LEU A 199 4.04 -4.26 -15.10
C LEU A 199 5.49 -4.02 -14.68
N ALA A 200 6.41 -4.92 -15.06
CA ALA A 200 7.76 -4.91 -14.49
C ALA A 200 8.64 -3.74 -14.98
N ARG A 201 8.45 -3.26 -16.22
CA ARG A 201 9.31 -2.23 -16.84
C ARG A 201 8.67 -0.86 -16.81
N ALA A 202 9.45 0.18 -16.54
CA ALA A 202 8.92 1.55 -16.43
C ALA A 202 8.23 2.03 -17.72
N ALA A 203 8.78 1.65 -18.89
CA ALA A 203 8.20 1.98 -20.20
C ALA A 203 6.81 1.36 -20.41
N GLU A 204 6.54 0.19 -19.83
CA GLU A 204 5.29 -0.56 -19.96
C GLU A 204 4.31 -0.19 -18.85
N ARG A 205 4.80 -0.12 -17.60
CA ARG A 205 4.04 0.19 -16.39
C ARG A 205 3.40 1.58 -16.44
N LYS A 206 4.07 2.56 -17.06
CA LYS A 206 3.64 3.97 -17.01
C LYS A 206 3.55 4.46 -15.56
N GLY A 207 2.65 5.40 -15.25
CA GLY A 207 2.54 6.00 -13.93
C GLY A 207 3.70 6.93 -13.59
N THR A 208 3.76 7.34 -12.33
CA THR A 208 4.65 8.41 -11.85
C THR A 208 5.91 7.87 -11.15
N GLN A 209 5.81 6.69 -10.55
CA GLN A 209 6.84 6.16 -9.66
C GLN A 209 8.01 5.51 -10.45
N PRO A 210 9.28 5.76 -10.09
CA PRO A 210 10.42 5.09 -10.70
C PRO A 210 10.39 3.58 -10.41
N VAL A 211 10.88 2.77 -11.35
CA VAL A 211 11.05 1.33 -11.16
C VAL A 211 12.50 1.04 -10.80
N ILE A 212 12.71 0.21 -9.77
CA ILE A 212 14.03 -0.14 -9.26
C ILE A 212 14.19 -1.65 -9.35
N ASP A 213 15.10 -2.09 -10.20
CA ASP A 213 15.55 -3.47 -10.25
C ASP A 213 16.85 -3.61 -9.45
N LEU A 214 16.80 -4.36 -8.34
CA LEU A 214 17.94 -4.61 -7.45
C LEU A 214 18.38 -6.05 -7.60
N SER A 215 19.65 -6.24 -7.93
CA SER A 215 20.32 -7.54 -8.05
C SER A 215 21.42 -7.67 -7.00
N ILE A 216 21.65 -8.90 -6.53
CA ILE A 216 22.67 -9.23 -5.53
C ILE A 216 23.63 -10.26 -6.14
N ASN A 217 24.93 -9.98 -6.09
CA ASN A 217 26.02 -10.79 -6.65
C ASN A 217 25.85 -11.12 -8.15
N GLY A 218 25.21 -10.23 -8.92
CA GLY A 218 25.05 -10.39 -10.37
C GLY A 218 23.97 -11.38 -10.81
N TYR A 219 23.21 -11.94 -9.87
CA TYR A 219 22.01 -12.74 -10.16
C TYR A 219 20.76 -11.86 -10.06
N ASP A 220 19.72 -12.15 -10.85
CA ASP A 220 18.36 -11.59 -10.68
C ASP A 220 17.73 -11.99 -9.33
N ALA A 221 18.43 -12.80 -8.54
CA ALA A 221 18.03 -13.17 -7.20
C ALA A 221 18.04 -11.94 -6.27
N LYS A 222 16.85 -11.57 -5.79
CA LYS A 222 16.67 -10.64 -4.65
C LYS A 222 17.12 -11.22 -3.31
N ARG A 223 17.87 -12.33 -3.32
CA ARG A 223 18.39 -13.00 -2.13
C ARG A 223 19.80 -13.53 -2.35
N ALA A 224 20.66 -13.38 -1.35
CA ALA A 224 21.95 -14.07 -1.27
C ALA A 224 22.15 -14.70 0.12
N ASP A 225 22.71 -15.90 0.15
CA ASP A 225 23.17 -16.56 1.37
C ASP A 225 24.71 -16.58 1.32
N VAL A 226 25.38 -15.97 2.30
CA VAL A 226 26.83 -15.74 2.29
C VAL A 226 27.47 -16.06 3.64
N ARG A 227 28.77 -16.36 3.63
CA ARG A 227 29.54 -16.49 4.88
C ARG A 227 29.86 -15.11 5.45
N LYS A 228 29.93 -14.99 6.77
CA LYS A 228 30.47 -13.81 7.45
C LYS A 228 31.82 -13.41 6.85
N GLY A 229 32.02 -12.12 6.62
CA GLY A 229 33.24 -11.58 6.01
C GLY A 229 33.29 -11.66 4.49
N THR A 230 32.28 -12.25 3.84
CA THR A 230 32.17 -12.24 2.37
C THR A 230 31.64 -10.88 1.89
N THR A 231 32.32 -10.29 0.91
CA THR A 231 31.85 -9.09 0.22
C THR A 231 30.66 -9.43 -0.67
N VAL A 232 29.57 -8.69 -0.50
CA VAL A 232 28.34 -8.78 -1.29
C VAL A 232 28.28 -7.58 -2.23
N ASN A 233 27.99 -7.82 -3.50
CA ASN A 233 27.83 -6.78 -4.51
C ASN A 233 26.35 -6.53 -4.78
N PHE A 234 25.94 -5.28 -4.69
CA PHE A 234 24.59 -4.83 -5.00
C PHE A 234 24.65 -3.99 -6.26
N LYS A 235 23.78 -4.29 -7.23
CA LYS A 235 23.64 -3.48 -8.45
C LYS A 235 22.17 -3.13 -8.65
N ILE A 236 21.91 -1.87 -8.98
CA ILE A 236 20.58 -1.41 -9.36
C ILE A 236 20.53 -0.99 -10.82
N CYS A 237 19.39 -1.24 -11.45
CA CYS A 237 18.94 -0.59 -12.67
C CYS A 237 17.65 0.18 -12.35
N VAL A 238 17.68 1.48 -12.55
CA VAL A 238 16.55 2.38 -12.29
C VAL A 238 16.03 2.93 -13.59
N GLU A 239 14.72 2.84 -13.79
CA GLU A 239 14.04 3.41 -14.95
C GLU A 239 12.88 4.29 -14.48
N VAL A 240 12.80 5.51 -15.01
CA VAL A 240 11.65 6.41 -14.78
C VAL A 240 10.66 6.22 -15.93
N PRO A 241 9.34 6.07 -15.67
CA PRO A 241 8.36 5.97 -16.75
C PRO A 241 8.42 7.16 -17.72
N PRO A 242 8.17 6.96 -19.02
CA PRO A 242 8.19 8.05 -19.99
C PRO A 242 7.27 9.22 -19.58
N GLY A 243 7.83 10.42 -19.48
CA GLY A 243 7.12 11.62 -19.04
C GLY A 243 7.05 11.83 -17.52
N ALA A 244 7.50 10.87 -16.69
CA ALA A 244 7.46 10.97 -15.23
C ALA A 244 8.66 11.72 -14.63
N GLY A 245 9.68 12.06 -15.45
CA GLY A 245 10.79 12.92 -15.06
C GLY A 245 12.14 12.24 -15.04
N LYS A 246 12.98 12.64 -14.07
CA LYS A 246 14.36 12.18 -13.93
C LYS A 246 14.70 11.86 -12.48
N VAL A 247 15.53 10.85 -12.28
CA VAL A 247 16.13 10.49 -10.98
C VAL A 247 17.04 11.61 -10.53
N PHE A 248 16.95 12.01 -9.27
CA PHE A 248 17.87 12.98 -8.67
C PHE A 248 18.46 12.52 -7.32
N SER A 249 17.98 11.41 -6.76
CA SER A 249 18.54 10.81 -5.55
C SER A 249 18.52 9.30 -5.64
N VAL A 250 19.61 8.68 -5.18
CA VAL A 250 19.76 7.25 -4.93
C VAL A 250 20.39 7.13 -3.54
N GLU A 251 19.72 6.42 -2.65
CA GLU A 251 20.12 6.28 -1.26
C GLU A 251 20.07 4.81 -0.84
N TRP A 252 21.12 4.33 -0.18
CA TRP A 252 21.28 2.92 0.19
C TRP A 252 21.16 2.73 1.69
N ASP A 253 20.41 1.70 2.09
CA ASP A 253 20.39 1.14 3.44
C ASP A 253 20.74 -0.35 3.32
N ILE A 254 22.04 -0.65 3.35
CA ILE A 254 22.55 -2.01 3.10
C ILE A 254 22.32 -2.94 4.30
N GLU A 255 22.13 -2.40 5.49
CA GLU A 255 21.84 -3.18 6.69
C GLU A 255 20.34 -3.41 6.90
N GLY A 256 19.48 -2.60 6.28
CA GLY A 256 18.02 -2.69 6.41
C GLY A 256 17.51 -2.12 7.74
N ASN A 257 18.22 -1.14 8.30
CA ASN A 257 17.92 -0.54 9.61
C ASN A 257 17.24 0.84 9.52
N GLY A 258 16.94 1.30 8.30
CA GLY A 258 16.32 2.59 8.02
C GLY A 258 17.30 3.75 7.87
N ASN A 259 18.61 3.51 7.99
CA ASN A 259 19.64 4.54 7.82
C ASN A 259 20.12 4.60 6.36
N TYR A 260 19.56 5.55 5.61
CA TYR A 260 19.85 5.72 4.20
C TYR A 260 21.06 6.64 3.96
N VAL A 261 22.02 6.19 3.16
CA VAL A 261 23.20 6.95 2.74
C VAL A 261 23.07 7.31 1.26
N LYS A 262 23.10 8.61 0.96
CA LYS A 262 23.03 9.11 -0.42
C LYS A 262 24.31 8.75 -1.19
N ASN A 263 24.15 8.10 -2.35
CA ASN A 263 25.22 7.80 -3.29
C ASN A 263 24.73 8.02 -4.72
N PHE A 264 24.82 9.27 -5.20
CA PHE A 264 24.30 9.67 -6.49
C PHE A 264 25.13 10.79 -7.14
N GLY A 265 25.43 10.64 -8.43
CA GLY A 265 26.23 11.59 -9.21
C GLY A 265 25.43 12.64 -9.96
N ARG A 266 24.66 12.24 -10.98
CA ARG A 266 24.00 13.19 -11.91
C ARG A 266 22.58 12.76 -12.27
N VAL A 267 21.68 13.75 -12.37
CA VAL A 267 20.27 13.62 -12.78
C VAL A 267 20.13 12.94 -14.16
N ARG A 268 19.40 11.83 -14.24
CA ARG A 268 19.20 11.02 -15.47
C ARG A 268 17.84 10.30 -15.44
N SER A 269 17.31 9.92 -16.60
CA SER A 269 16.07 9.12 -16.72
C SER A 269 16.29 7.62 -16.49
N LYS A 270 17.53 7.15 -16.71
CA LYS A 270 18.00 5.81 -16.39
C LYS A 270 19.28 5.90 -15.57
N VAL A 271 19.37 5.12 -14.50
CA VAL A 271 20.53 5.08 -13.61
C VAL A 271 20.94 3.64 -13.37
N GLU A 272 22.21 3.33 -13.59
CA GLU A 272 22.83 2.08 -13.16
C GLU A 272 23.96 2.43 -12.20
N THR A 273 23.96 1.82 -11.02
CA THR A 273 25.01 2.01 -10.02
C THR A 273 25.12 0.77 -9.15
N SER A 274 26.26 0.62 -8.49
CA SER A 274 26.56 -0.53 -7.64
C SER A 274 27.30 -0.09 -6.38
N VAL A 275 27.10 -0.86 -5.32
CA VAL A 275 27.86 -0.74 -4.07
C VAL A 275 28.25 -2.14 -3.59
N SER A 276 29.35 -2.22 -2.87
CA SER A 276 29.80 -3.46 -2.25
C SER A 276 29.83 -3.30 -0.73
N TYR A 277 29.49 -4.36 0.00
CA TYR A 277 29.46 -4.32 1.46
C TYR A 277 29.80 -5.69 2.05
N THR A 278 30.52 -5.70 3.16
CA THR A 278 30.96 -6.92 3.85
C THR A 278 30.27 -7.02 5.20
N TYR A 279 29.40 -8.01 5.38
CA TYR A 279 28.71 -8.23 6.64
C TYR A 279 29.63 -8.93 7.66
N SER A 280 29.83 -8.28 8.81
CA SER A 280 30.71 -8.76 9.89
C SER A 280 29.99 -9.57 10.98
N LYS A 281 28.67 -9.62 10.95
CA LYS A 281 27.82 -10.35 11.91
C LYS A 281 26.89 -11.29 11.17
N SER A 282 26.67 -12.47 11.73
CA SER A 282 25.68 -13.43 11.22
C SER A 282 24.27 -12.89 11.51
N GLY A 283 23.33 -13.18 10.62
CA GLY A 283 21.97 -12.65 10.71
C GLY A 283 21.25 -12.59 9.35
N THR A 284 19.99 -12.16 9.38
CA THR A 284 19.24 -11.83 8.16
C THR A 284 19.13 -10.31 8.02
N TYR A 285 19.60 -9.79 6.90
CA TYR A 285 19.57 -8.38 6.53
C TYR A 285 18.58 -8.16 5.39
N PHE A 286 17.95 -6.99 5.37
CA PHE A 286 17.02 -6.57 4.30
C PHE A 286 17.55 -5.31 3.61
N PRO A 287 18.64 -5.42 2.83
CA PRO A 287 19.20 -4.29 2.12
C PRO A 287 18.15 -3.65 1.23
N SER A 288 18.13 -2.32 1.22
CA SER A 288 17.19 -1.56 0.44
C SER A 288 17.87 -0.35 -0.23
N VAL A 289 17.27 0.09 -1.33
CA VAL A 289 17.69 1.29 -2.06
C VAL A 289 16.47 2.14 -2.36
N ARG A 290 16.49 3.37 -1.86
CA ARG A 290 15.47 4.37 -2.11
C ARG A 290 15.90 5.25 -3.27
N VAL A 291 14.99 5.47 -4.21
CA VAL A 291 15.24 6.32 -5.36
C VAL A 291 14.13 7.34 -5.48
N SER A 292 14.52 8.61 -5.63
CA SER A 292 13.59 9.72 -5.84
C SER A 292 13.78 10.32 -7.23
N SER A 293 12.66 10.59 -7.88
CA SER A 293 12.57 11.28 -9.16
C SER A 293 11.62 12.47 -9.07
N HIS A 294 11.85 13.47 -9.93
CA HIS A 294 10.99 14.65 -10.02
C HIS A 294 10.68 14.92 -11.50
N ARG A 295 9.42 15.26 -11.81
CA ARG A 295 8.95 15.43 -13.19
C ARG A 295 9.77 16.43 -13.98
N GLU A 296 10.01 17.59 -13.38
CA GLU A 296 10.83 18.67 -13.97
C GLU A 296 12.33 18.55 -13.67
N GLY A 297 12.76 17.49 -12.96
CA GLY A 297 14.16 17.32 -12.56
C GLY A 297 14.67 18.33 -11.52
N LYS A 298 13.78 18.96 -10.74
CA LYS A 298 14.15 19.84 -9.63
C LYS A 298 14.73 19.02 -8.48
N VAL A 299 15.96 19.33 -8.07
CA VAL A 299 16.74 18.52 -7.11
C VAL A 299 16.69 19.01 -5.65
N ASN A 300 16.13 20.20 -5.43
CA ASN A 300 16.09 20.90 -4.12
C ASN A 300 14.66 21.25 -3.70
N THR A 301 13.68 20.42 -4.03
CA THR A 301 12.27 20.61 -3.65
C THR A 301 11.83 19.48 -2.73
N PRO A 302 11.08 19.78 -1.64
CA PRO A 302 10.44 18.74 -0.85
C PRO A 302 9.16 18.22 -1.51
N TYR A 303 8.61 18.96 -2.49
CA TYR A 303 7.32 18.67 -3.09
C TYR A 303 7.41 17.82 -4.35
N ALA A 304 6.32 17.10 -4.63
CA ALA A 304 6.09 16.32 -5.84
C ALA A 304 7.18 15.27 -6.13
N LEU A 305 7.75 14.69 -5.07
CA LEU A 305 8.77 13.67 -5.15
C LEU A 305 8.14 12.30 -5.42
N ALA A 306 8.52 11.70 -6.56
CA ALA A 306 8.15 10.33 -6.88
C ALA A 306 9.26 9.39 -6.40
N THR A 307 9.02 8.75 -5.26
CA THR A 307 9.98 7.85 -4.61
C THR A 307 9.55 6.39 -4.71
N ASN A 308 10.51 5.49 -4.92
CA ASN A 308 10.29 4.05 -4.82
C ASN A 308 11.43 3.36 -4.04
N LEU A 309 11.25 2.07 -3.73
CA LEU A 309 12.16 1.25 -2.96
C LEU A 309 12.45 -0.07 -3.68
N GLY A 310 13.73 -0.34 -3.93
CA GLY A 310 14.23 -1.67 -4.27
C GLY A 310 14.67 -2.39 -3.00
N ARG A 311 14.33 -3.67 -2.84
CA ARG A 311 14.63 -4.45 -1.62
C ARG A 311 15.15 -5.84 -1.96
N GLY A 312 16.06 -6.32 -1.13
CA GLY A 312 16.58 -7.68 -1.18
C GLY A 312 16.69 -8.31 0.21
N ARG A 313 17.26 -9.52 0.25
CA ARG A 313 17.50 -10.27 1.48
C ARG A 313 18.91 -10.86 1.46
N VAL A 314 19.68 -10.64 2.51
CA VAL A 314 20.99 -11.30 2.68
C VAL A 314 20.97 -12.12 3.96
N VAL A 315 21.25 -13.41 3.86
CA VAL A 315 21.43 -14.28 5.03
C VAL A 315 22.93 -14.51 5.20
N VAL A 316 23.45 -14.08 6.34
CA VAL A 316 24.87 -14.18 6.68
C VAL A 316 25.03 -15.28 7.72
N GLN A 317 25.83 -16.29 7.37
CA GLN A 317 26.16 -17.43 8.24
C GLN A 317 27.58 -17.28 8.77
#